data_AF-A0A7K2J2S8-F1
#
_entry.id   AF-A0A7K2J2S8-F1
#
_cell.length_a   1.000
_cell.length_b   1.000
_cell.length_c   1.000
_cell.angle_alpha   90.00
_cell.angle_beta   90.00
_cell.angle_gamma   90.00
#
_symmetry.space_group_name_H-M   'P 1'
#
loop_
_entity.id
_entity.type
_entity.pdbx_description
1 polymer ?
#
loop_
_entity_poly.entity_id
_entity_poly.type
_entity_poly.pdbx_seq_one_letter_code
_entity_poly.pdbx_strand_id
1 'polypeptide(L)'
;MPQLTRRHALGAAAATALTGLALGGLVQTAGATSDPGATGHEHPDGHAGHGGPQPFSETFQGRRIEGAPSHGDAHHGGYAVRIDGEELHVMRNADSTWVSVINHYETFTTPRAVARAAVIELQGARLVPLA
;
A
#
# COMPACT_ATOMS: atom_id res chain seq x y z
N MET A 1 -15.84 -35.39 23.90
CA MET A 1 -15.75 -34.64 22.64
C MET A 1 -17.08 -33.95 22.39
N PRO A 2 -17.32 -32.72 22.86
CA PRO A 2 -18.55 -32.02 22.50
C PRO A 2 -18.42 -31.47 21.08
N GLN A 3 -19.19 -32.04 20.16
CA GLN A 3 -19.40 -31.58 18.80
C GLN A 3 -20.21 -30.28 18.85
N LEU A 4 -19.61 -29.13 18.51
CA LEU A 4 -20.32 -27.86 18.42
C LEU A 4 -20.96 -27.72 17.02
N THR A 5 -22.24 -28.04 16.98
CA THR A 5 -23.10 -27.94 15.80
C THR A 5 -23.41 -26.48 15.48
N ARG A 6 -23.13 -26.07 14.24
CA ARG A 6 -23.61 -24.83 13.60
C ARG A 6 -25.12 -24.65 13.82
N ARG A 7 -25.53 -23.52 14.42
CA ARG A 7 -26.84 -22.92 14.11
C ARG A 7 -26.73 -21.40 14.08
N HIS A 8 -27.05 -20.88 12.90
CA HIS A 8 -27.24 -19.48 12.56
C HIS A 8 -28.23 -18.78 13.48
N ALA A 9 -27.97 -17.51 13.79
CA ALA A 9 -29.00 -16.55 14.16
C ALA A 9 -28.84 -15.32 13.25
N LEU A 10 -29.75 -15.23 12.27
CA LEU A 10 -30.06 -14.00 11.54
C LEU A 10 -30.85 -13.09 12.50
N GLY A 11 -30.49 -11.81 12.56
CA GLY A 11 -31.23 -10.76 13.26
C GLY A 11 -31.29 -9.51 12.38
N ALA A 12 -32.52 -9.05 12.12
CA ALA A 12 -32.92 -8.12 11.07
C ALA A 12 -32.70 -6.63 11.38
N ALA A 13 -32.87 -5.83 10.32
CA ALA A 13 -32.59 -4.41 10.14
C ALA A 13 -33.53 -3.39 10.82
N ALA A 14 -33.05 -2.16 10.98
CA ALA A 14 -33.74 -0.87 10.70
C ALA A 14 -32.75 0.29 10.99
N ALA A 15 -32.17 0.98 10.00
CA ALA A 15 -32.68 2.17 9.29
C ALA A 15 -32.59 3.49 10.10
N THR A 16 -31.68 4.38 9.67
CA THR A 16 -31.83 5.83 9.78
C THR A 16 -31.34 6.48 8.48
N ALA A 17 -32.22 7.29 7.88
CA ALA A 17 -31.95 8.12 6.71
C ALA A 17 -31.57 9.53 7.16
N LEU A 18 -30.63 10.20 6.48
CA LEU A 18 -30.53 11.67 6.45
C LEU A 18 -29.86 12.13 5.14
N THR A 19 -30.70 12.76 4.29
CA THR A 19 -30.49 13.98 3.47
C THR A 19 -29.18 14.24 2.72
N GLY A 20 -29.30 14.46 1.41
CA GLY A 20 -28.21 14.79 0.50
C GLY A 20 -27.80 16.25 0.43
N LEU A 21 -26.84 16.53 -0.46
CA LEU A 21 -26.59 17.83 -1.06
C LEU A 21 -25.87 17.60 -2.41
N ALA A 22 -26.45 18.09 -3.50
CA ALA A 22 -25.82 18.16 -4.81
C ALA A 22 -25.27 19.57 -5.04
N LEU A 23 -23.99 19.67 -5.39
CA LEU A 23 -23.30 20.78 -6.08
C LEU A 23 -22.12 20.07 -6.79
N GLY A 24 -21.86 20.18 -8.10
CA GLY A 24 -21.73 21.37 -8.93
C GLY A 24 -20.40 21.18 -9.67
N GLY A 25 -20.40 21.21 -11.00
CA GLY A 25 -19.31 20.69 -11.83
C GLY A 25 -18.00 21.49 -11.83
N LEU A 26 -17.01 20.95 -12.54
CA LEU A 26 -16.26 21.63 -13.62
C LEU A 26 -15.31 20.63 -14.29
N VAL A 27 -15.52 20.45 -15.60
CA VAL A 27 -14.57 19.88 -16.55
C VAL A 27 -13.38 20.84 -16.65
N GLN A 28 -12.17 20.30 -16.50
CA GLN A 28 -10.94 20.97 -16.95
C GLN A 28 -10.30 20.08 -18.02
N THR A 29 -10.17 20.64 -19.22
CA THR A 29 -9.46 20.09 -20.38
C THR A 29 -8.30 21.03 -20.74
N ALA A 30 -7.33 20.49 -21.49
CA ALA A 30 -6.05 21.05 -21.97
C ALA A 30 -4.88 20.82 -21.00
N GLY A 31 -3.78 20.15 -21.36
CA GLY A 31 -2.98 20.16 -22.59
C GLY A 31 -1.67 20.92 -22.27
N ALA A 32 -0.44 20.59 -22.63
CA ALA A 32 0.25 19.61 -23.48
C ALA A 32 1.67 19.44 -22.84
N THR A 33 2.46 18.41 -23.12
CA THR A 33 3.41 18.38 -24.24
C THR A 33 4.15 17.04 -24.18
N SER A 34 4.36 16.44 -25.35
CA SER A 34 5.28 15.35 -25.56
C SER A 34 6.70 15.90 -25.67
N ASP A 35 7.67 15.20 -25.09
CA ASP A 35 9.04 15.20 -25.63
C ASP A 35 9.59 13.76 -25.55
N PRO A 36 10.24 13.23 -26.62
CA PRO A 36 10.70 11.86 -26.69
C PRO A 36 12.19 11.75 -26.33
N GLY A 37 12.56 10.58 -25.82
CA GLY A 37 13.92 10.07 -25.99
C GLY A 37 14.78 10.04 -24.73
N ALA A 38 14.82 8.89 -24.09
CA ALA A 38 16.09 8.31 -23.68
C ALA A 38 16.00 6.80 -23.91
N THR A 39 16.83 6.37 -24.86
CA THR A 39 17.06 5.03 -25.38
C THR A 39 17.20 3.97 -24.30
N GLY A 40 16.62 2.80 -24.59
CA GLY A 40 16.60 1.66 -23.70
C GLY A 40 17.97 1.12 -23.32
N HIS A 41 18.02 0.59 -22.11
CA HIS A 41 18.77 -0.63 -21.84
C HIS A 41 17.72 -1.67 -21.45
N GLU A 42 17.15 -2.31 -22.47
CA GLU A 42 16.47 -3.59 -22.27
C GLU A 42 17.56 -4.59 -21.92
N HIS A 43 17.66 -4.93 -20.63
CA HIS A 43 18.30 -6.17 -20.20
C HIS A 43 17.22 -7.25 -20.22
N PRO A 44 17.24 -8.18 -21.19
CA PRO A 44 16.31 -9.29 -21.22
C PRO A 44 16.88 -10.41 -20.35
N ASP A 45 16.90 -10.20 -19.03
CA ASP A 45 17.21 -11.28 -18.10
C ASP A 45 15.89 -11.87 -17.60
N GLY A 46 15.42 -12.81 -18.41
CA GLY A 46 14.29 -13.66 -18.10
C GLY A 46 14.55 -14.47 -16.84
N HIS A 47 13.84 -14.11 -15.77
CA HIS A 47 13.27 -15.05 -14.82
C HIS A 47 11.98 -14.43 -14.30
N ALA A 48 10.84 -14.70 -14.96
CA ALA A 48 9.52 -14.56 -14.35
C ALA A 48 9.37 -15.66 -13.28
N GLY A 49 10.15 -15.52 -12.20
CA GLY A 49 10.21 -16.44 -11.09
C GLY A 49 9.67 -15.75 -9.84
N HIS A 50 8.67 -16.38 -9.24
CA HIS A 50 8.19 -16.21 -7.86
C HIS A 50 7.15 -15.08 -7.66
N GLY A 51 5.92 -15.48 -7.28
CA GLY A 51 4.72 -14.64 -7.11
C GLY A 51 4.75 -13.67 -5.92
N GLY A 52 5.83 -12.89 -5.80
CA GLY A 52 5.98 -11.82 -4.82
C GLY A 52 5.33 -10.51 -5.28
N PRO A 53 5.14 -9.55 -4.35
CA PRO A 53 4.69 -8.21 -4.69
C PRO A 53 5.64 -7.52 -5.67
N GLN A 54 5.07 -6.80 -6.63
CA GLN A 54 5.82 -6.05 -7.64
C GLN A 54 6.50 -4.82 -7.02
N PRO A 55 7.74 -4.48 -7.43
CA PRO A 55 8.38 -3.24 -7.02
C PRO A 55 7.56 -2.02 -7.46
N PHE A 56 7.69 -0.91 -6.73
CA PHE A 56 7.03 0.35 -7.05
C PHE A 56 7.88 1.55 -6.64
N SER A 57 7.63 2.68 -7.31
CA SER A 57 8.17 3.99 -6.97
C SER A 57 7.19 5.06 -7.44
N GLU A 58 6.73 5.94 -6.55
CA GLU A 58 5.85 7.06 -6.87
C GLU A 58 6.01 8.22 -5.89
N THR A 59 5.47 9.39 -6.24
CA THR A 59 5.27 10.49 -5.29
C THR A 59 3.81 10.49 -4.83
N PHE A 60 3.58 10.37 -3.52
CA PHE A 60 2.25 10.39 -2.91
C PHE A 60 2.19 11.49 -1.85
N GLN A 61 1.22 12.41 -1.99
CA GLN A 61 1.07 13.58 -1.12
C GLN A 61 2.38 14.37 -0.89
N GLY A 62 3.17 14.53 -1.95
CA GLY A 62 4.45 15.25 -1.92
C GLY A 62 5.64 14.46 -1.37
N ARG A 63 5.46 13.18 -1.00
CA ARG A 63 6.51 12.31 -0.46
C ARG A 63 6.89 11.21 -1.44
N ARG A 64 8.18 10.90 -1.58
CA ARG A 64 8.66 9.79 -2.41
C ARG A 64 8.45 8.50 -1.66
N ILE A 65 7.69 7.57 -2.22
CA ILE A 65 7.51 6.23 -1.67
C ILE A 65 8.01 5.19 -2.65
N GLU A 66 8.72 4.20 -2.11
CA GLU A 66 9.37 3.16 -2.90
C GLU A 66 9.20 1.81 -2.21
N GLY A 67 9.16 0.74 -3.01
CA GLY A 67 9.23 -0.60 -2.47
C GLY A 67 9.82 -1.56 -3.48
N ALA A 68 10.60 -2.51 -3.00
CA ALA A 68 11.22 -3.54 -3.82
C ALA A 68 11.46 -4.81 -2.98
N PRO A 69 11.54 -5.99 -3.62
CA PRO A 69 12.05 -7.18 -2.98
C PRO A 69 13.40 -6.90 -2.31
N SER A 70 13.56 -7.33 -1.06
CA SER A 70 14.81 -7.21 -0.30
C SER A 70 15.39 -8.58 -0.04
N HIS A 71 16.72 -8.69 -0.10
CA HIS A 71 17.46 -9.91 0.23
C HIS A 71 17.91 -9.93 1.70
N GLY A 72 17.31 -9.09 2.55
CA GLY A 72 17.63 -9.00 3.98
C GLY A 72 17.07 -10.17 4.79
N ASP A 73 17.44 -10.23 6.07
CA ASP A 73 17.03 -11.28 7.00
C ASP A 73 15.51 -11.53 6.96
N ALA A 74 15.13 -12.81 7.06
CA ALA A 74 13.76 -13.28 6.89
C ALA A 74 12.71 -12.59 7.79
N HIS A 75 13.17 -11.91 8.85
CA HIS A 75 12.35 -11.11 9.76
C HIS A 75 11.72 -9.87 9.09
N HIS A 76 12.27 -9.37 7.98
CA HIS A 76 11.73 -8.21 7.23
C HIS A 76 10.78 -8.59 6.08
N GLY A 77 10.32 -9.85 6.03
CA GLY A 77 9.32 -10.28 5.04
C GLY A 77 9.78 -10.22 3.58
N GLY A 78 11.09 -10.10 3.32
CA GLY A 78 11.69 -10.11 1.98
C GLY A 78 11.29 -8.94 1.08
N TYR A 79 10.75 -7.85 1.65
CA TYR A 79 10.34 -6.67 0.90
C TYR A 79 10.61 -5.40 1.70
N ALA A 80 11.39 -4.49 1.13
CA ALA A 80 11.70 -3.21 1.76
C ALA A 80 10.74 -2.13 1.24
N VAL A 81 10.29 -1.25 2.14
CA VAL A 81 9.51 -0.04 1.81
C VAL A 81 10.25 1.17 2.33
N ARG A 82 10.29 2.25 1.54
CA ARG A 82 10.96 3.51 1.90
C ARG A 82 10.02 4.70 1.72
N ILE A 83 10.18 5.69 2.59
CA ILE A 83 9.53 7.01 2.49
C ILE A 83 10.64 8.07 2.56
N ASP A 84 10.80 8.85 1.49
CA ASP A 84 11.86 9.86 1.32
C ASP A 84 13.27 9.31 1.56
N GLY A 85 13.49 8.05 1.18
CA GLY A 85 14.76 7.32 1.35
C GLY A 85 14.91 6.60 2.70
N GLU A 86 14.09 6.91 3.69
CA GLU A 86 14.12 6.26 5.01
C GLU A 86 13.31 4.97 5.00
N GLU A 87 13.83 3.90 5.62
CA GLU A 87 13.17 2.59 5.65
C GLU A 87 11.95 2.60 6.58
N LEU A 88 10.80 2.23 6.04
CA LEU A 88 9.60 1.90 6.80
C LEU A 88 9.59 0.41 7.08
N HIS A 89 9.66 0.03 8.36
CA HIS A 89 9.52 -1.36 8.75
C HIS A 89 8.10 -1.85 8.43
N VAL A 90 8.03 -2.87 7.57
CA VAL A 90 6.78 -3.53 7.16
C VAL A 90 6.85 -5.02 7.46
N MET A 91 5.69 -5.61 7.69
CA MET A 91 5.55 -7.05 7.88
C MET A 91 4.43 -7.58 6.99
N ARG A 92 4.66 -8.76 6.43
CA ARG A 92 3.66 -9.52 5.71
C ARG A 92 3.03 -10.55 6.64
N ASN A 93 1.71 -10.48 6.76
CA ASN A 93 0.92 -11.43 7.52
C ASN A 93 0.81 -12.78 6.78
N ALA A 94 0.39 -13.82 7.51
CA ALA A 94 0.20 -15.16 6.94
C ALA A 94 -0.87 -15.21 5.84
N ASP A 95 -1.88 -14.34 5.93
CA ASP A 95 -2.92 -14.17 4.91
C ASP A 95 -2.49 -13.29 3.72
N SER A 96 -1.20 -12.96 3.64
CA SER A 96 -0.60 -12.11 2.62
C SER A 96 -0.97 -10.62 2.67
N THR A 97 -1.70 -10.18 3.70
CA THR A 97 -1.86 -8.74 3.98
C THR A 97 -0.58 -8.16 4.58
N TRP A 98 -0.53 -6.84 4.68
CA TRP A 98 0.64 -6.10 5.10
C TRP A 98 0.28 -5.09 6.19
N VAL A 99 1.24 -4.85 7.09
CA VAL A 99 1.19 -3.83 8.14
C VAL A 99 2.52 -3.08 8.18
N SER A 100 2.55 -1.89 8.78
CA SER A 100 3.81 -1.17 9.10
C SER A 100 3.97 -0.99 10.59
N VAL A 101 5.14 -0.53 11.03
CA VAL A 101 5.35 -0.08 12.42
C VAL A 101 4.46 1.12 12.79
N ILE A 102 4.03 1.92 11.80
CA ILE A 102 3.16 3.09 12.01
C ILE A 102 1.68 2.65 12.09
N ASN A 103 1.23 1.78 11.18
CA ASN A 103 -0.12 1.25 11.13
C ASN A 103 -0.09 -0.26 11.39
N HIS A 104 0.25 -0.66 12.62
CA HIS A 104 0.53 -2.07 12.93
C HIS A 104 -0.72 -2.96 13.05
N TYR A 105 -1.85 -2.36 13.42
CA TYR A 105 -3.12 -3.06 13.65
C TYR A 105 -4.14 -2.87 12.52
N GLU A 106 -3.74 -2.19 11.44
CA GLU A 106 -4.54 -2.02 10.23
C GLU A 106 -3.89 -2.78 9.09
N THR A 107 -4.67 -3.60 8.39
CA THR A 107 -4.15 -4.49 7.34
C THR A 107 -4.42 -3.92 5.96
N PHE A 108 -3.42 -4.06 5.09
CA PHE A 108 -3.47 -3.57 3.71
C PHE A 108 -3.16 -4.70 2.73
N THR A 109 -3.76 -4.64 1.55
CA THR A 109 -3.62 -5.72 0.54
C THR A 109 -2.31 -5.64 -0.24
N THR A 110 -1.60 -4.52 -0.20
CA THR A 110 -0.34 -4.31 -0.94
C THR A 110 0.67 -3.48 -0.15
N PRO A 111 1.99 -3.66 -0.39
CA PRO A 111 3.02 -2.79 0.19
C PRO A 111 2.86 -1.31 -0.17
N ARG A 112 2.37 -1.01 -1.39
CA ARG A 112 2.07 0.37 -1.81
C ARG A 112 0.98 1.00 -0.95
N ALA A 113 -0.08 0.24 -0.64
CA ALA A 113 -1.14 0.72 0.23
C ALA A 113 -0.64 1.01 1.66
N VAL A 114 0.25 0.16 2.20
CA VAL A 114 0.93 0.41 3.48
C VAL A 114 1.74 1.71 3.45
N ALA A 115 2.53 1.92 2.39
CA ALA A 115 3.35 3.13 2.26
C ALA A 115 2.48 4.40 2.20
N ARG A 116 1.37 4.37 1.46
CA ARG A 116 0.41 5.49 1.38
C ARG A 116 -0.27 5.75 2.73
N ALA A 117 -0.67 4.71 3.45
CA ALA A 117 -1.25 4.84 4.78
C ALA A 117 -0.26 5.47 5.77
N ALA A 118 1.00 5.02 5.76
CA ALA A 118 2.06 5.62 6.57
C ALA A 118 2.32 7.09 6.23
N VAL A 119 2.27 7.48 4.94
CA VAL A 119 2.36 8.90 4.53
C VAL A 119 1.22 9.73 5.12
N ILE A 120 -0.01 9.21 5.07
CA ILE A 120 -1.19 9.87 5.65
C ILE A 120 -1.02 10.06 7.15
N GLU A 121 -0.60 9.00 7.86
CA GLU A 121 -0.44 9.02 9.32
C GLU A 121 0.72 9.92 9.76
N LEU A 122 1.79 10.01 8.96
CA LEU A 122 2.92 10.89 9.27
C LEU A 122 2.57 12.38 9.19
N GLN A 123 1.55 12.78 8.42
CA GLN A 123 1.08 14.18 8.34
C GLN A 123 2.22 15.20 8.06
N GLY A 124 3.21 14.80 7.27
CA GLY A 124 4.39 15.62 6.95
C GLY A 124 5.59 15.45 7.90
N ALA A 125 5.47 14.67 8.97
CA ALA A 125 6.59 14.31 9.83
C ALA A 125 7.62 13.42 9.10
N ARG A 126 8.89 13.60 9.47
CA ARG A 126 10.00 12.77 8.96
C ARG A 126 9.93 11.38 9.61
N LEU A 127 10.10 10.34 8.79
CA LEU A 127 10.29 8.98 9.27
C LEU A 127 11.69 8.83 9.85
N VAL A 128 11.82 8.18 11.00
CA VAL A 128 13.12 7.92 11.63
C VAL A 128 13.47 6.43 11.52
N PRO A 129 14.75 6.08 11.30
CA PRO A 129 15.20 4.70 11.31
C PRO A 129 14.94 4.02 12.66
N LEU A 130 14.62 2.73 12.62
CA LEU A 130 14.61 1.89 13.82
C LEU A 130 16.06 1.48 14.16
N ALA A 131 16.38 1.49 15.46
CA ALA A 131 17.68 1.10 15.99
C ALA A 131 17.74 -0.39 16.34
#